data_AF-W9SMY4-F1
#
_entry.id   AF-W9SMY4-F1
#
_cell.length_a   1.000
_cell.length_b   1.000
_cell.length_c   1.000
_cell.angle_alpha   90.00
_cell.angle_beta   90.00
_cell.angle_gamma   90.00
#
_symmetry.space_group_name_H-M   'P 1'
#
loop_
_entity.id
_entity.type
_entity.pdbx_description
1 polymer ?
#
loop_
_entity_poly.entity_id
_entity_poly.type
_entity_poly.pdbx_seq_one_letter_code
_entity_poly.pdbx_strand_id
1 'polypeptide(L)'
;MILIAGLGMVSPLGCGVETTWNRLLKGECGIRSLTTDDLKMHSFDRETQLYTYEQLSSKVAAVVPCGTKPHEFNEELWLNSKVYKKLPFVQFRVIVA
;
A
#
# COMPACT_ATOMS: atom_id res chain seq x y z
N MET A 1 -15.01 23.77 21.77
CA MET A 1 -13.65 23.23 21.61
C MET A 1 -13.77 21.88 20.94
N ILE A 2 -13.07 21.64 19.84
CA ILE A 2 -13.10 20.35 19.15
C ILE A 2 -11.83 19.60 19.52
N LEU A 3 -11.98 18.34 19.95
CA LEU A 3 -10.89 17.43 20.27
C LEU A 3 -10.92 16.27 19.26
N ILE A 4 -9.74 15.88 18.79
CA ILE A 4 -9.56 14.67 17.99
C ILE A 4 -9.26 13.53 18.96
N ALA A 5 -10.19 12.58 19.09
CA ALA A 5 -10.10 11.48 20.05
C ALA A 5 -9.44 10.21 19.49
N GLY A 6 -9.11 10.19 18.19
CA GLY A 6 -8.47 9.04 17.56
C GLY A 6 -7.91 9.39 16.18
N LEU A 7 -6.72 8.87 15.90
CA LEU A 7 -6.05 8.98 14.61
C LEU A 7 -5.71 7.57 14.13
N GLY A 8 -6.03 7.28 12.88
CA GLY A 8 -5.60 6.07 12.17
C GLY A 8 -4.90 6.47 10.89
N MET A 9 -3.72 5.91 10.64
CA MET A 9 -2.94 6.22 9.43
C MET A 9 -2.44 4.93 8.80
N VAL A 10 -2.65 4.82 7.49
CA VAL A 10 -2.14 3.74 6.64
C VAL A 10 -1.33 4.41 5.56
N SER A 11 -0.03 4.09 5.50
CA SER A 11 0.88 4.73 4.55
C SER A 11 1.91 3.73 4.01
N PRO A 12 2.61 4.08 2.92
CA PRO A 12 3.79 3.34 2.46
C PRO A 12 4.90 3.22 3.51
N LEU A 13 4.92 4.14 4.48
CA LEU A 13 5.82 4.10 5.62
C LEU A 13 5.32 3.19 6.74
N GLY A 14 4.15 2.56 6.64
CA GLY A 14 3.66 1.59 7.62
C GLY A 14 2.21 1.83 8.03
N CYS A 15 1.68 0.87 8.77
CA CYS A 15 0.38 0.93 9.39
C CYS A 15 0.50 1.43 10.84
N GLY A 16 -0.33 2.40 11.21
CA GLY A 16 -0.33 3.03 12.54
C GLY A 16 0.30 4.42 12.53
N VAL A 17 -0.26 5.30 13.38
CA VAL A 17 0.17 6.69 13.49
C VAL A 17 1.57 6.78 14.06
N GLU A 18 1.85 6.05 15.15
CA GLU A 18 3.16 6.08 15.81
C GLU A 18 4.28 5.62 14.88
N THR A 19 4.10 4.49 14.20
CA THR A 19 5.10 3.95 13.27
C THR A 19 5.35 4.88 12.10
N THR A 20 4.28 5.39 11.51
CA THR A 20 4.40 6.28 10.37
C THR A 20 5.02 7.61 10.77
N TRP A 21 4.61 8.18 11.91
CA TRP A 21 5.14 9.44 12.41
C TRP A 21 6.63 9.33 12.77
N ASN A 22 7.03 8.25 13.44
CA ASN A 22 8.44 7.99 13.73
C ASN A 22 9.29 7.87 12.45
N ARG A 23 8.77 7.22 11.41
CA ARG A 23 9.47 7.08 10.11
C ARG A 23 9.51 8.39 9.34
N LEU A 24 8.44 9.18 9.37
CA LEU A 24 8.41 10.53 8.81
C LEU A 24 9.43 11.45 9.49
N LEU A 25 9.51 11.43 10.82
CA LEU A 25 10.48 12.23 11.58
C LEU A 25 11.93 11.82 11.30
N LYS A 26 12.17 10.54 11.00
CA LYS A 26 13.47 10.03 10.56
C LYS A 26 13.81 10.38 9.11
N GLY A 27 12.89 11.00 8.37
CA GLY A 27 13.07 11.30 6.95
C GLY A 27 13.03 10.05 6.06
N GLU A 28 12.44 8.95 6.54
CA GLU A 28 12.26 7.76 5.71
C GLU A 28 11.24 8.04 4.60
N CYS A 29 11.49 7.50 3.41
CA CYS A 29 10.61 7.63 2.25
C CYS A 29 10.09 6.25 1.85
N GLY A 30 8.77 6.12 1.69
CA GLY A 30 8.12 4.88 1.25
C GLY A 30 8.03 4.74 -0.28
N ILE A 31 8.60 5.70 -1.02
CA ILE A 31 8.66 5.69 -2.47
C ILE A 31 9.87 4.83 -2.89
N ARG A 32 9.62 3.83 -3.73
CA ARG A 32 10.66 2.96 -4.29
C ARG A 32 10.39 2.67 -5.77
N SER A 33 11.36 2.04 -6.43
CA SER A 33 11.11 1.51 -7.78
C SER A 33 9.99 0.49 -7.73
N LEU A 34 9.07 0.60 -8.68
CA LEU A 34 8.02 -0.38 -8.93
C LEU A 34 8.69 -1.70 -9.34
N THR A 35 8.21 -2.81 -8.78
CA THR A 35 8.60 -4.16 -9.22
C THR A 35 7.40 -4.87 -9.83
N THR A 36 7.65 -5.92 -10.62
CA THR A 36 6.57 -6.74 -11.21
C THR A 36 5.67 -7.38 -10.14
N ASP A 37 6.21 -7.63 -8.94
CA ASP A 37 5.45 -8.16 -7.81
C ASP A 37 4.41 -7.16 -7.27
N ASP A 38 4.66 -5.85 -7.41
CA ASP A 38 3.73 -4.80 -6.96
C ASP A 38 2.47 -4.71 -7.82
N LEU A 39 2.55 -5.16 -9.07
CA LEU A 39 1.42 -5.18 -10.00
C LEU A 39 0.34 -6.17 -9.57
N LYS A 40 0.63 -7.08 -8.64
CA LYS A 40 -0.27 -8.15 -8.15
C LYS A 40 -0.97 -8.92 -9.26
N MET A 41 -0.32 -9.01 -10.41
CA MET A 41 -0.79 -9.75 -11.57
C MET A 41 -0.33 -11.21 -11.50
N HIS A 42 -0.19 -11.80 -10.31
CA HIS A 42 0.30 -13.17 -10.10
C HIS A 42 -0.53 -14.24 -10.82
N SER A 43 -1.78 -13.94 -11.18
CA SER A 43 -2.67 -14.81 -11.96
C SER A 43 -2.43 -14.78 -13.47
N PHE A 44 -1.62 -13.84 -13.96
CA PHE A 44 -1.28 -13.69 -15.37
C PHE A 44 0.12 -14.24 -15.67
N ASP A 45 0.34 -14.68 -16.90
CA ASP A 45 1.64 -15.14 -17.37
C ASP A 45 2.74 -14.09 -17.17
N ARG A 46 3.96 -14.56 -16.93
CA ARG A 46 5.15 -13.72 -16.70
C ARG A 46 5.40 -12.74 -17.84
N GLU A 47 5.08 -13.15 -19.07
CA GLU A 47 5.23 -12.32 -20.26
C GLU A 47 4.26 -11.12 -20.24
N THR A 48 3.00 -11.33 -19.86
CA THR A 48 1.99 -10.28 -19.72
C THR A 48 2.33 -9.30 -18.59
N GLN A 49 2.89 -9.79 -17.48
CA GLN A 49 3.37 -8.95 -16.38
C GLN A 49 4.51 -8.03 -16.83
N LEU A 50 5.49 -8.58 -17.55
CA LEU A 50 6.63 -7.82 -18.09
C LEU A 50 6.18 -6.81 -19.14
N TYR A 51 5.32 -7.22 -20.07
CA TYR A 51 4.75 -6.32 -21.07
C TYR A 51 4.03 -5.15 -20.41
N THR A 52 3.20 -5.41 -19.41
CA THR A 52 2.49 -4.36 -18.66
C THR A 52 3.47 -3.44 -17.93
N TYR A 53 4.50 -4.01 -17.30
CA TYR A 53 5.54 -3.23 -16.61
C TYR A 53 6.32 -2.32 -17.57
N GLU A 54 6.62 -2.78 -18.78
CA GLU A 54 7.30 -1.98 -19.81
C GLU A 54 6.42 -0.88 -20.40
N GLN A 55 5.11 -1.12 -20.49
CA GLN A 55 4.14 -0.11 -20.94
C GLN A 55 3.91 1.01 -19.93
N LEU A 56 4.32 0.83 -18.67
CA LEU A 56 4.19 1.88 -17.66
C LEU A 56 5.20 3.00 -17.92
N SER A 57 4.67 4.20 -18.17
CA SER A 57 5.48 5.41 -18.31
C SER A 57 6.27 5.75 -17.05
N SER A 58 5.80 5.29 -15.88
CA SER A 58 6.47 5.49 -14.59
C SER A 58 6.70 4.17 -13.88
N LYS A 59 7.92 4.05 -13.35
CA LYS A 59 8.40 2.86 -12.63
C LYS A 59 8.67 3.18 -11.17
N VAL A 60 7.95 4.15 -10.62
CA VAL A 60 8.07 4.57 -9.22
C VAL A 60 6.74 4.35 -8.52
N ALA A 61 6.81 3.76 -7.33
CA ALA A 61 5.64 3.35 -6.56
C ALA A 61 5.84 3.59 -5.07
N ALA A 62 4.79 4.08 -4.41
CA ALA A 62 4.70 4.07 -2.97
C ALA A 62 3.71 2.99 -2.55
N VAL A 63 4.24 1.86 -2.04
CA VAL A 63 3.44 0.67 -1.74
C VAL A 63 3.25 0.52 -0.24
N VAL A 64 1.99 0.39 0.20
CA VAL A 64 1.69 0.08 1.60
C VAL A 64 2.17 -1.34 1.93
N PRO A 65 3.02 -1.53 2.96
CA PRO A 65 3.47 -2.85 3.35
C PRO A 65 2.29 -3.62 3.93
N CYS A 66 1.93 -4.73 3.28
CA CYS A 66 0.82 -5.58 3.69
C CYS A 66 1.35 -6.94 4.15
N GLY A 67 0.88 -7.40 5.29
CA GLY A 67 1.30 -8.67 5.87
C GLY A 67 0.87 -8.80 7.32
N THR A 68 1.30 -9.88 7.95
CA THR A 68 0.89 -10.28 9.30
C THR A 68 1.89 -9.81 10.37
N LYS A 69 2.97 -9.11 9.99
CA LYS A 69 3.98 -8.63 10.94
C LYS A 69 3.51 -7.36 11.66
N PRO A 70 4.05 -7.06 12.85
CA PRO A 70 3.78 -5.79 13.52
C PRO A 70 4.14 -4.62 12.59
N HIS A 71 3.21 -3.66 12.49
CA HIS A 71 3.27 -2.45 11.65
C HIS A 71 3.02 -2.64 10.13
N GLU A 72 2.73 -3.87 9.69
CA GLU A 72 2.19 -4.12 8.34
C GLU A 72 0.66 -4.02 8.35
N PHE A 73 0.09 -3.64 7.22
CA PHE A 73 -1.36 -3.57 7.06
C PHE A 73 -1.91 -4.98 6.87
N ASN A 74 -2.62 -5.48 7.88
CA ASN A 74 -3.36 -6.74 7.80
C ASN A 74 -4.77 -6.48 7.29
N GLU A 75 -5.01 -6.86 6.04
CA GLU A 75 -6.29 -6.74 5.36
C GLU A 75 -7.40 -7.54 6.07
N GLU A 76 -7.09 -8.69 6.68
CA GLU A 76 -8.10 -9.56 7.30
C GLU A 76 -8.65 -9.01 8.61
N LEU A 77 -7.86 -8.23 9.35
CA LEU A 77 -8.29 -7.59 10.60
C LEU A 77 -9.27 -6.44 10.35
N TRP A 78 -9.18 -5.80 9.17
CA TRP A 78 -10.03 -4.68 8.80
C TRP A 78 -11.20 -5.08 7.88
N LEU A 79 -11.01 -6.09 7.04
CA LEU A 79 -11.98 -6.53 6.04
C LEU A 79 -12.76 -7.73 6.57
N ASN A 80 -13.71 -7.48 7.48
CA ASN A 80 -14.67 -8.50 7.87
C ASN A 80 -15.55 -8.86 6.65
N SER A 81 -15.59 -10.16 6.37
CA SER A 81 -15.84 -10.74 5.05
C SER A 81 -17.20 -10.40 4.40
N LYS A 82 -17.18 -10.36 3.06
CA LYS A 82 -18.28 -10.37 2.07
C LYS A 82 -18.76 -9.05 1.45
N VAL A 83 -18.67 -7.90 2.11
CA VAL A 83 -19.26 -6.64 1.56
C VAL A 83 -18.27 -5.84 0.69
N TYR A 84 -16.96 -5.97 0.90
CA TYR A 84 -15.98 -4.98 0.41
C TYR A 84 -15.21 -5.33 -0.87
N LYS A 85 -15.51 -6.45 -1.55
CA LYS A 85 -14.89 -6.81 -2.86
C LYS A 85 -15.13 -5.80 -3.99
N LYS A 86 -15.90 -4.73 -3.76
CA LYS A 86 -16.35 -3.75 -4.76
C LYS A 86 -15.95 -2.30 -4.49
N LEU A 87 -15.17 -2.00 -3.45
CA LEU A 87 -14.82 -0.62 -3.11
C LEU A 87 -13.43 -0.23 -3.65
N PRO A 88 -13.35 0.60 -4.71
CA PRO A 88 -12.08 0.96 -5.36
C PRO A 88 -11.16 1.81 -4.46
N PHE A 89 -11.71 2.46 -3.42
CA PHE A 89 -10.94 3.35 -2.54
C PHE A 89 -9.97 2.62 -1.60
N VAL A 90 -10.23 1.35 -1.27
CA VAL A 90 -9.33 0.52 -0.43
C VAL A 90 -8.17 -0.04 -1.29
N GLN A 91 -8.24 0.11 -2.61
CA GLN A 91 -7.24 -0.42 -3.56
C GLN A 91 -6.16 0.58 -3.97
N PHE A 92 -6.12 1.82 -3.43
CA PHE A 92 -5.00 2.74 -3.61
C PHE A 92 -3.76 2.25 -2.82
N ARG A 93 -3.23 1.11 -3.24
CA ARG A 93 -2.03 0.48 -2.69
C ARG A 93 -0.77 0.90 -3.44
N VAL A 94 -0.90 1.59 -4.56
CA VAL A 94 0.21 2.07 -5.40
C VAL A 94 -0.17 3.43 -5.96
N ILE A 95 0.55 4.48 -5.56
CA ILE A 95 0.57 5.73 -6.32
C ILE A 95 1.73 5.59 -7.31
N VAL A 96 1.38 5.47 -8.59
CA VAL A 96 2.33 5.56 -9.71
C VAL A 96 2.24 7.00 -10.24
N ALA A 97 3.35 7.72 -10.24
CA ALA A 97 3.44 9.11 -10.70
C ALA A 97 4.17 9.19 -12.03
#